data_AF-A0A7K3M0A0-F1
#
_entry.id   AF-A0A7K3M0A0-F1
#
_cell.length_a   1.000
_cell.length_b   1.000
_cell.length_c   1.000
_cell.angle_alpha   90.00
_cell.angle_beta   90.00
_cell.angle_gamma   90.00
#
_symmetry.space_group_name_H-M   'P 1'
#
loop_
_entity.id
_entity.type
_entity.pdbx_description
1 polymer ?
#
loop_
_entity_poly.entity_id
_entity_poly.type
_entity_poly.pdbx_seq_one_letter_code
_entity_poly.pdbx_strand_id
1 'polypeptide(L)'
;MNDPAALPGTTGSPPATESEPGGPSRLPGSGTVGTTIPAWSLRMLLGLTCAATIAIMTLWADPNAAMLVMLALSAAATVVRPASHSATVFLGFAAFTVLVTDPGLSVWTAGAVLSVHATHSTAALAAVLPWDTDVEAAALVPSLRRFAVVQAASQSLVALALLIVP
;
A
#
# COMPACT_ATOMS: atom_id res chain seq x y z
N MET A 1 -41.05 23.35 -24.04
CA MET A 1 -40.80 24.51 -23.16
C MET A 1 -39.36 24.89 -23.38
N ASN A 2 -39.17 25.87 -24.26
CA ASN A 2 -37.89 26.43 -24.76
C ASN A 2 -37.23 27.25 -23.63
N ASP A 3 -35.91 27.49 -23.54
CA ASP A 3 -35.01 28.07 -24.56
C ASP A 3 -33.52 27.67 -24.34
N PRO A 4 -32.73 27.53 -25.42
CA PRO A 4 -31.27 27.49 -25.41
C PRO A 4 -30.68 28.90 -25.57
N ALA A 5 -29.94 29.39 -24.57
CA ALA A 5 -29.23 30.67 -24.66
C ALA A 5 -27.84 30.49 -25.30
N ALA A 6 -27.75 30.81 -26.59
CA ALA A 6 -26.51 31.06 -27.30
C ALA A 6 -26.00 32.48 -26.98
N LEU A 7 -24.69 32.65 -26.81
CA LEU A 7 -24.03 33.96 -26.82
C LEU A 7 -23.11 34.08 -28.05
N PRO A 8 -23.22 35.18 -28.84
CA PRO A 8 -22.41 35.46 -30.01
C PRO A 8 -21.09 36.15 -29.64
N GLY A 9 -20.05 35.87 -30.44
CA GLY A 9 -18.65 36.25 -30.18
C GLY A 9 -18.25 37.68 -30.56
N THR A 10 -16.94 37.94 -30.46
CA THR A 10 -16.17 39.02 -31.10
C THR A 10 -14.67 38.70 -30.84
N THR A 11 -13.91 38.18 -31.80
CA THR A 11 -13.08 38.90 -32.80
C THR A 11 -12.21 40.01 -32.22
N GLY A 12 -10.90 39.77 -32.15
CA GLY A 12 -9.90 40.80 -31.89
C GLY A 12 -8.52 40.23 -31.55
N SER A 13 -7.81 39.71 -32.54
CA SER A 13 -6.36 39.47 -32.44
C SER A 13 -5.59 40.74 -32.80
N PRO A 14 -4.70 41.24 -31.92
CA PRO A 14 -3.59 42.11 -32.30
C PRO A 14 -2.28 41.30 -32.51
N PRO A 15 -1.29 41.90 -33.19
CA PRO A 15 -0.27 41.19 -33.95
C PRO A 15 0.90 40.68 -33.13
N ALA A 16 1.56 39.68 -33.71
CA ALA A 16 2.77 39.04 -33.22
C ALA A 16 3.91 40.04 -33.04
N THR A 17 4.34 40.24 -31.80
CA THR A 17 5.70 40.68 -31.47
C THR A 17 6.60 39.46 -31.47
N GLU A 18 7.25 39.21 -32.60
CA GLU A 18 8.48 38.42 -32.66
C GLU A 18 9.51 39.06 -31.73
N SER A 19 9.72 38.41 -30.58
CA SER A 19 10.85 38.68 -29.69
C SER A 19 11.85 37.56 -29.90
N GLU A 20 13.07 37.96 -30.27
CA GLU A 20 14.16 37.16 -30.80
C GLU A 20 14.59 35.91 -29.98
N PRO A 21 15.29 34.97 -30.66
CA PRO A 21 15.76 33.70 -30.12
C PRO A 21 17.09 33.88 -29.39
N GLY A 22 17.21 33.38 -28.15
CA GLY A 22 18.42 33.74 -27.40
C GLY A 22 18.67 33.07 -26.06
N GLY A 23 18.47 31.76 -25.97
CA GLY A 23 19.13 30.97 -24.95
C GLY A 23 18.54 29.58 -24.84
N PRO A 24 19.32 28.49 -24.89
CA PRO A 24 18.87 27.25 -24.32
C PRO A 24 18.68 27.54 -22.82
N SER A 25 17.46 27.88 -22.43
CA SER A 25 17.01 27.72 -21.06
C SER A 25 17.36 26.30 -20.70
N ARG A 26 18.46 26.11 -19.96
CA ARG A 26 18.75 24.84 -19.31
C ARG A 26 17.49 24.54 -18.54
N LEU A 27 16.67 23.63 -19.06
CA LEU A 27 15.49 23.14 -18.36
C LEU A 27 16.02 22.71 -16.99
N PRO A 28 15.47 23.26 -15.89
CA PRO A 28 15.96 22.96 -14.55
C PRO A 28 16.08 21.45 -14.45
N GLY A 29 17.28 21.01 -14.02
CA GLY A 29 17.72 19.63 -14.08
C GLY A 29 16.61 18.68 -13.63
N SER A 30 16.50 17.56 -14.34
CA SER A 30 15.64 16.42 -14.04
C SER A 30 15.26 16.41 -12.56
N GLY A 31 14.00 16.73 -12.25
CA GLY A 31 13.51 17.08 -10.91
C GLY A 31 13.48 15.91 -9.92
N THR A 32 14.48 15.04 -9.99
CA THR A 32 14.69 13.91 -9.08
C THR A 32 15.27 14.42 -7.78
N VAL A 33 14.54 14.23 -6.68
CA VAL A 33 14.94 14.68 -5.33
C VAL A 33 15.88 13.65 -4.66
N GLY A 34 16.00 12.43 -5.21
CA GLY A 34 16.91 11.42 -4.70
C GLY A 34 16.82 10.06 -5.41
N THR A 35 17.30 9.01 -4.75
CA THR A 35 17.29 7.63 -5.25
C THR A 35 15.86 7.17 -5.52
N THR A 36 15.65 6.58 -6.70
CA THR A 36 14.38 5.97 -7.08
C THR A 36 14.38 4.46 -6.81
N ILE A 37 13.20 3.92 -6.54
CA ILE A 37 12.93 2.51 -6.32
C ILE A 37 11.87 2.09 -7.32
N PRO A 38 12.08 1.01 -8.10
CA PRO A 38 11.09 0.59 -9.06
C PRO A 38 9.85 0.02 -8.38
N ALA A 39 8.66 0.31 -8.90
CA ALA A 39 7.39 -0.08 -8.27
C ALA A 39 7.19 -1.60 -8.16
N TRP A 40 7.90 -2.41 -8.96
CA TRP A 40 7.88 -3.87 -8.79
C TRP A 40 8.48 -4.31 -7.44
N SER A 41 9.44 -3.56 -6.87
CA SER A 41 10.03 -3.86 -5.57
C SER A 41 8.99 -3.77 -4.45
N LEU A 42 8.05 -2.82 -4.52
CA LEU A 42 6.95 -2.71 -3.56
C LEU A 42 5.96 -3.88 -3.65
N ARG A 43 5.78 -4.44 -4.86
CA ARG A 43 4.96 -5.64 -5.07
C ARG A 43 5.64 -6.89 -4.56
N MET A 44 6.97 -6.99 -4.71
CA MET A 44 7.76 -8.05 -4.07
C MET A 44 7.69 -7.96 -2.55
N LEU A 45 7.78 -6.74 -2.00
CA LEU A 45 7.60 -6.50 -0.57
C LEU A 45 6.20 -6.89 -0.10
N LEU A 46 5.15 -6.58 -0.87
CA LEU A 46 3.78 -7.02 -0.61
C LEU A 46 3.66 -8.56 -0.63
N GLY A 47 4.28 -9.22 -1.60
CA GLY A 47 4.32 -10.69 -1.62
C GLY A 47 5.00 -11.28 -0.39
N LEU A 48 6.10 -10.67 0.04
CA LEU A 48 6.82 -11.06 1.25
C LEU A 48 5.99 -10.86 2.52
N THR A 49 5.30 -9.73 2.67
CA THR A 49 4.45 -9.46 3.84
C THR A 49 3.21 -10.37 3.89
N CYS A 50 2.61 -10.66 2.73
CA CYS A 50 1.57 -11.68 2.62
C CYS A 50 2.09 -13.07 3.05
N ALA A 51 3.24 -13.50 2.54
CA ALA A 51 3.85 -14.78 2.89
C ALA A 51 4.18 -14.85 4.40
N ALA A 52 4.71 -13.78 4.98
CA ALA A 52 4.97 -13.69 6.41
C ALA A 52 3.67 -13.80 7.23
N THR A 53 2.58 -13.15 6.79
CA THR A 53 1.27 -13.27 7.43
C THR A 53 0.80 -14.72 7.41
N ILE A 54 0.86 -15.41 6.26
CA ILE A 54 0.46 -16.83 6.15
C ILE A 54 1.32 -17.72 7.04
N ALA A 55 2.64 -17.53 7.04
CA ALA A 55 3.56 -18.31 7.88
C ALA A 55 3.23 -18.15 9.37
N ILE A 56 2.99 -16.91 9.82
CA ILE A 56 2.62 -16.64 11.21
C ILE A 56 1.27 -17.25 11.56
N MET A 57 0.27 -17.13 10.67
CA MET A 57 -1.04 -17.78 10.89
C MET A 57 -0.89 -19.30 10.96
N THR A 58 -0.02 -19.89 10.14
CA THR A 58 0.25 -21.34 10.17
C THR A 58 0.84 -21.76 11.51
N LEU A 59 1.84 -21.02 12.00
CA LEU A 59 2.52 -21.34 13.26
C LEU A 59 1.68 -21.03 14.51
N TRP A 60 0.78 -20.04 14.42
CA TRP A 60 -0.02 -19.60 15.57
C TRP A 60 -1.36 -20.32 15.66
N ALA A 61 -2.08 -20.38 14.55
CA ALA A 61 -3.49 -20.75 14.50
C ALA A 61 -3.74 -22.18 14.03
N ASP A 62 -2.70 -22.92 13.62
CA ASP A 62 -2.77 -24.27 13.04
C ASP A 62 -3.98 -24.49 12.10
N PRO A 63 -4.16 -23.63 11.08
CA PRO A 63 -5.30 -23.70 10.18
C PRO A 63 -5.27 -24.98 9.35
N ASN A 64 -6.47 -25.51 9.06
CA ASN A 64 -6.59 -26.63 8.12
C ASN A 64 -6.17 -26.22 6.70
N ALA A 65 -5.93 -27.24 5.86
CA ALA A 65 -5.47 -27.04 4.48
C ALA A 65 -6.39 -26.14 3.63
N ALA A 66 -7.71 -26.21 3.83
CA ALA A 66 -8.65 -25.39 3.06
C ALA A 66 -8.49 -23.90 3.38
N MET A 67 -8.30 -23.54 4.66
CA MET A 67 -8.03 -22.16 5.08
C MET A 67 -6.70 -21.65 4.51
N LEU A 68 -5.65 -22.48 4.52
CA LEU A 68 -4.36 -22.13 3.92
C LEU A 68 -4.46 -21.89 2.41
N VAL A 69 -5.23 -22.70 1.69
CA VAL A 69 -5.49 -22.49 0.26
C VAL A 69 -6.21 -21.16 0.02
N MET A 70 -7.23 -20.83 0.82
CA MET A 70 -7.95 -19.55 0.69
C MET A 70 -7.04 -18.34 0.98
N LEU A 71 -6.18 -18.43 2.00
CA LEU A 71 -5.17 -17.43 2.30
C LEU A 71 -4.18 -17.27 1.14
N ALA A 72 -3.67 -18.36 0.59
CA ALA A 72 -2.71 -18.33 -0.52
C ALA A 72 -3.33 -17.72 -1.80
N LEU A 73 -4.56 -18.11 -2.15
CA LEU A 73 -5.25 -17.57 -3.32
C LEU A 73 -5.55 -16.07 -3.18
N SER A 74 -6.02 -15.63 -2.01
CA SER A 74 -6.30 -14.21 -1.75
C SER A 74 -5.02 -13.37 -1.63
N ALA A 75 -3.92 -13.94 -1.11
CA ALA A 75 -2.60 -13.31 -1.15
C ALA A 75 -2.10 -13.14 -2.59
N ALA A 76 -2.19 -14.17 -3.42
CA ALA A 76 -1.82 -14.11 -4.83
C ALA A 76 -2.63 -13.03 -5.57
N ALA A 77 -3.95 -12.97 -5.35
CA ALA A 77 -4.79 -11.91 -5.90
C ALA A 77 -4.35 -10.52 -5.44
N THR A 78 -3.93 -10.38 -4.18
CA THR A 78 -3.42 -9.13 -3.60
C THR A 78 -2.13 -8.64 -4.24
N VAL A 79 -1.21 -9.54 -4.52
CA VAL A 79 0.06 -9.19 -5.19
C VAL A 79 -0.17 -8.82 -6.66
N VAL A 80 -1.04 -9.57 -7.36
CA VAL A 80 -1.30 -9.34 -8.79
C VAL A 80 -2.15 -8.07 -9.01
N ARG A 81 -3.12 -7.80 -8.12
CA ARG A 81 -4.09 -6.69 -8.26
C ARG A 81 -4.20 -5.88 -6.96
N PRO A 82 -3.13 -5.16 -6.56
CA PRO A 82 -3.10 -4.43 -5.29
C PRO A 82 -4.15 -3.31 -5.20
N ALA A 83 -4.58 -2.75 -6.34
CA ALA A 83 -5.63 -1.73 -6.41
C ALA A 83 -7.07 -2.27 -6.26
N SER A 84 -7.24 -3.58 -6.08
CA SER A 84 -8.55 -4.21 -5.86
C SER A 84 -8.84 -4.41 -4.36
N HIS A 85 -10.05 -4.88 -4.02
CA HIS A 85 -10.41 -5.22 -2.64
C HIS A 85 -9.76 -6.52 -2.11
N SER A 86 -8.87 -7.15 -2.88
CA SER A 86 -8.25 -8.42 -2.51
C SER A 86 -7.45 -8.35 -1.21
N ALA A 87 -6.78 -7.22 -0.92
CA ALA A 87 -6.04 -7.06 0.33
C ALA A 87 -6.97 -7.13 1.55
N THR A 88 -8.14 -6.49 1.46
CA THR A 88 -9.17 -6.56 2.50
C THR A 88 -9.71 -7.99 2.65
N VAL A 89 -9.92 -8.70 1.54
CA VAL A 89 -10.35 -10.12 1.58
C VAL A 89 -9.29 -11.00 2.23
N PHE A 90 -8.01 -10.84 1.88
CA PHE A 90 -6.90 -11.58 2.47
C PHE A 90 -6.80 -11.36 3.98
N LEU A 91 -6.83 -10.10 4.42
CA LEU A 91 -6.79 -9.76 5.84
C LEU A 91 -8.05 -10.23 6.58
N GLY A 92 -9.21 -10.19 5.92
CA GLY A 92 -10.45 -10.76 6.42
C GLY A 92 -10.35 -12.27 6.65
N PHE A 93 -9.76 -13.02 5.72
CA PHE A 93 -9.50 -14.44 5.90
C PHE A 93 -8.48 -14.72 7.00
N ALA A 94 -7.43 -13.89 7.15
CA ALA A 94 -6.47 -14.03 8.24
C ALA A 94 -7.16 -13.83 9.61
N ALA A 95 -7.99 -12.78 9.75
CA ALA A 95 -8.77 -12.54 10.96
C ALA A 95 -9.80 -13.65 11.22
N PHE A 96 -10.49 -14.12 10.19
CA PHE A 96 -11.44 -15.24 10.27
C PHE A 96 -10.76 -16.53 10.72
N THR A 97 -9.52 -16.78 10.26
CA THR A 97 -8.73 -17.94 10.67
C THR A 97 -8.52 -17.93 12.18
N VAL A 98 -8.01 -16.82 12.73
CA VAL A 98 -7.80 -16.65 14.17
C VAL A 98 -9.13 -16.78 14.94
N LEU A 99 -10.21 -16.23 14.41
CA LEU A 99 -11.53 -16.32 15.05
C LEU A 99 -12.05 -17.76 15.13
N VAL A 100 -11.84 -18.56 14.10
CA VAL A 100 -12.37 -19.94 14.05
C VAL A 100 -11.48 -20.92 14.80
N THR A 101 -10.15 -20.73 14.77
CA THR A 101 -9.23 -21.64 15.45
C THR A 101 -9.00 -21.28 16.91
N ASP A 102 -9.35 -20.05 17.32
CA ASP A 102 -9.23 -19.52 18.68
C ASP A 102 -7.92 -19.92 19.38
N PRO A 103 -6.76 -19.56 18.81
CA PRO A 103 -5.46 -20.05 19.29
C PRO A 103 -5.03 -19.44 20.63
N GLY A 104 -5.86 -18.57 21.23
CA GLY A 104 -5.49 -17.77 22.39
C GLY A 104 -4.44 -16.70 22.09
N LEU A 105 -4.21 -15.84 23.10
CA LEU A 105 -3.18 -14.80 23.03
C LEU A 105 -1.79 -15.43 23.20
N SER A 106 -0.83 -15.09 22.33
CA SER A 106 0.54 -15.59 22.44
C SER A 106 1.56 -14.61 21.83
N VAL A 107 2.85 -14.92 21.92
CA VAL A 107 3.90 -14.13 21.25
C VAL A 107 3.66 -14.01 19.74
N TRP A 108 2.97 -14.98 19.13
CA TRP A 108 2.61 -14.92 17.72
C TRP A 108 1.62 -13.81 17.37
N THR A 109 0.81 -13.34 18.34
CA THR A 109 -0.08 -12.19 18.16
C THR A 109 0.72 -10.94 17.76
N ALA A 110 1.91 -10.75 18.32
CA ALA A 110 2.80 -9.64 17.97
C ALA A 110 3.20 -9.70 16.49
N GLY A 111 3.60 -10.89 16.04
CA GLY A 111 3.92 -11.16 14.64
C GLY A 111 2.72 -11.00 13.71
N ALA A 112 1.54 -11.47 14.13
CA ALA A 112 0.31 -11.35 13.36
C ALA A 112 -0.06 -9.88 13.14
N VAL A 113 -0.04 -9.07 14.21
CA VAL A 113 -0.29 -7.62 14.12
C VAL A 113 0.73 -6.95 13.18
N LEU A 114 2.03 -7.26 13.34
CA LEU A 114 3.06 -6.70 12.46
C LEU A 114 2.87 -7.04 10.99
N SER A 115 2.67 -8.33 10.68
CA SER A 115 2.54 -8.81 9.31
C SER A 115 1.25 -8.33 8.63
N VAL A 116 0.13 -8.26 9.37
CA VAL A 116 -1.13 -7.67 8.89
C VAL A 116 -0.98 -6.19 8.55
N HIS A 117 -0.41 -5.39 9.46
CA HIS A 117 -0.20 -3.96 9.21
C HIS A 117 0.80 -3.70 8.08
N ALA A 118 1.86 -4.50 7.99
CA ALA A 118 2.81 -4.42 6.90
C ALA A 118 2.14 -4.75 5.56
N THR A 119 1.31 -5.81 5.51
CA THR A 119 0.54 -6.18 4.31
C THR A 119 -0.42 -5.08 3.89
N HIS A 120 -1.20 -4.53 4.82
CA HIS A 120 -2.15 -3.45 4.50
C HIS A 120 -1.44 -2.20 3.96
N SER A 121 -0.35 -1.78 4.61
CA SER A 121 0.41 -0.59 4.24
C SER A 121 1.11 -0.77 2.89
N THR A 122 1.72 -1.93 2.65
CA THR A 122 2.38 -2.25 1.38
C THR A 122 1.37 -2.43 0.24
N ALA A 123 0.19 -2.99 0.50
CA ALA A 123 -0.89 -3.05 -0.48
C ALA A 123 -1.38 -1.65 -0.86
N ALA A 124 -1.59 -0.76 0.10
CA ALA A 124 -1.98 0.63 -0.16
C ALA A 124 -0.94 1.39 -0.99
N LEU A 125 0.35 1.21 -0.71
CA LEU A 125 1.43 1.79 -1.50
C LEU A 125 1.50 1.20 -2.91
N ALA A 126 1.38 -0.13 -3.04
CA ALA A 126 1.40 -0.80 -4.34
C ALA A 126 0.17 -0.49 -5.20
N ALA A 127 -0.97 -0.17 -4.57
CA ALA A 127 -2.22 0.16 -5.25
C ALA A 127 -2.17 1.49 -6.00
N VAL A 128 -1.42 2.48 -5.48
CA VAL A 128 -1.36 3.82 -6.07
C VAL A 128 -0.30 3.97 -7.15
N LEU A 129 0.52 2.94 -7.37
CA LEU A 129 1.66 2.98 -8.28
C LEU A 129 1.46 2.07 -9.49
N PRO A 130 1.53 2.59 -10.72
CA PRO A 130 1.62 1.76 -11.92
C PRO A 130 2.82 0.79 -11.86
N TRP A 131 2.83 -0.22 -12.72
CA TRP A 131 3.90 -1.22 -12.74
C TRP A 131 5.23 -0.66 -13.25
N ASP A 132 5.16 0.25 -14.22
CA ASP A 132 6.32 0.76 -14.96
C ASP A 132 6.85 2.09 -14.40
N THR A 133 6.49 2.42 -13.15
CA THR A 133 6.93 3.67 -12.50
C THR A 133 8.03 3.44 -11.49
N ASP A 134 8.92 4.41 -11.40
CA ASP A 134 9.90 4.55 -10.35
C ASP A 134 9.40 5.53 -9.28
N VAL A 135 9.65 5.20 -8.00
CA VAL A 135 9.21 5.99 -6.85
C VAL A 135 10.42 6.55 -6.15
N GLU A 136 10.41 7.86 -5.89
CA GLU A 136 11.45 8.46 -5.05
C GLU A 136 11.38 7.91 -3.63
N ALA A 137 12.50 7.41 -3.10
CA ALA A 137 12.56 6.88 -1.74
C ALA A 137 12.11 7.91 -0.69
N ALA A 138 12.40 9.19 -0.92
CA ALA A 138 11.99 10.30 -0.07
C ALA A 138 10.45 10.41 0.07
N ALA A 139 9.69 10.06 -0.97
CA ALA A 139 8.23 10.08 -0.94
C ALA A 139 7.64 9.00 -0.02
N LEU A 140 8.40 7.92 0.25
CA LEU A 140 7.96 6.83 1.14
C LEU A 140 8.21 7.15 2.61
N VAL A 141 9.17 8.03 2.94
CA VAL A 141 9.60 8.32 4.31
C VAL A 141 8.44 8.72 5.24
N PRO A 142 7.52 9.63 4.86
CA PRO A 142 6.40 9.98 5.73
C PRO A 142 5.48 8.79 6.05
N SER A 143 5.24 7.92 5.07
CA SER A 143 4.43 6.71 5.25
C SER A 143 5.12 5.70 6.16
N LEU A 144 6.40 5.44 5.93
CA LEU A 144 7.21 4.55 6.76
C LEU A 144 7.32 5.03 8.22
N ARG A 145 7.46 6.34 8.44
CA ARG A 145 7.46 6.93 9.79
C ARG A 145 6.12 6.71 10.49
N ARG A 146 5.00 6.92 9.81
CA ARG A 146 3.66 6.66 10.36
C ARG A 146 3.47 5.19 10.69
N PHE A 147 3.87 4.30 9.79
CA PHE A 147 3.86 2.86 10.01
C PHE A 147 4.67 2.50 11.26
N ALA A 148 5.91 2.98 11.40
CA ALA A 148 6.76 2.68 12.54
C ALA A 148 6.17 3.14 13.88
N VAL A 149 5.58 4.34 13.94
CA VAL A 149 4.93 4.86 15.16
C VAL A 149 3.71 4.02 15.53
N VAL A 150 2.81 3.75 14.58
CA VAL A 150 1.63 2.91 14.81
C VAL A 150 2.06 1.51 15.24
N GLN A 151 3.08 0.96 14.59
CA GLN A 151 3.59 -0.36 14.90
C GLN A 151 4.17 -0.42 16.31
N ALA A 152 5.00 0.56 16.71
CA ALA A 152 5.56 0.62 18.06
C ALA A 152 4.46 0.69 19.14
N ALA A 153 3.42 1.48 18.91
CA ALA A 153 2.27 1.56 19.81
C ALA A 153 1.51 0.21 19.88
N SER A 154 1.19 -0.40 18.73
CA SER A 154 0.50 -1.68 18.69
C SER A 154 1.29 -2.81 19.34
N GLN A 155 2.61 -2.85 19.13
CA GLN A 155 3.48 -3.84 19.78
C GLN A 155 3.56 -3.64 21.29
N SER A 156 3.55 -2.38 21.75
CA SER A 156 3.48 -2.08 23.18
C SER A 156 2.17 -2.58 23.81
N LEU A 157 1.05 -2.44 23.08
CA LEU A 157 -0.26 -2.97 23.53
C LEU A 157 -0.28 -4.50 23.58
N VAL A 158 0.28 -5.18 22.57
CA VAL A 158 0.39 -6.66 22.59
C VAL A 158 1.27 -7.12 23.75
N ALA A 159 2.42 -6.47 23.96
CA ALA A 159 3.30 -6.78 25.09
C ALA A 159 2.58 -6.59 26.43
N LEU A 160 1.83 -5.50 26.61
CA LEU A 160 1.03 -5.27 27.81
C LEU A 160 -0.05 -6.35 27.98
N ALA A 161 -0.75 -6.73 26.91
CA ALA A 161 -1.77 -7.78 26.95
C ALA A 161 -1.16 -9.13 27.38
N LEU A 162 0.01 -9.49 26.84
CA LEU A 162 0.74 -10.70 27.22
C LEU A 162 1.24 -10.69 28.68
N LEU A 163 1.46 -9.52 29.27
CA LEU A 163 1.84 -9.40 30.68
C LEU A 163 0.64 -9.55 31.64
N ILE A 164 -0.58 -9.31 31.16
CA ILE A 164 -1.80 -9.31 31.98
C ILE A 164 -2.58 -10.63 31.83
N VAL A 165 -2.58 -11.23 30.64
CA VAL A 165 -3.25 -12.51 30.39
C VAL A 165 -2.34 -13.64 30.91
N PRO A 166 -2.78 -14.41 31.93
CA PRO A 166 -2.00 -15.49 32.53
C PRO A 166 -1.81 -16.69 31.61
#